data_AF-A0A929KJB4-F1
#
_entry.id   AF-A0A929KJB4-F1
#
_cell.length_a   1.000
_cell.length_b   1.000
_cell.length_c   1.000
_cell.angle_alpha   90.00
_cell.angle_beta   90.00
_cell.angle_gamma   90.00
#
_symmetry.space_group_name_H-M   'P 1'
#
loop_
_entity.id
_entity.type
_entity.pdbx_description
1 polymer ?
#
loop_
_entity_poly.entity_id
_entity_poly.type
_entity_poly.pdbx_seq_one_letter_code
_entity_poly.pdbx_strand_id
1 'polypeptide(L)'
;LLSEGAEGVDAEPKVAYRGVKGFDNIWDAGAQIGIADRQAFLLGMYHSTKNATFGLGMDYKRQYLISATYTTQTSALSNYTNGSFELNLRLSLGR
;
A
#
# COMPACT_ATOMS: atom_id res chain seq x y z
N LEU A 1 -4.03 17.51 6.70
CA LEU A 1 -4.71 16.51 7.55
C LEU A 1 -6.15 16.44 7.05
N LEU A 2 -6.50 15.40 6.28
CA LEU A 2 -7.84 15.25 5.71
C LEU A 2 -8.57 14.16 6.50
N SER A 3 -9.58 14.61 7.26
CA SER A 3 -10.55 13.85 8.04
C SER A 3 -10.01 13.16 9.30
N GLU A 4 -10.21 13.81 10.46
CA GLU A 4 -10.37 13.12 11.75
C GLU A 4 -11.72 12.36 11.67
N GLY A 5 -11.69 11.10 11.23
CA GLY A 5 -12.81 10.18 11.39
C GLY A 5 -12.93 9.75 12.85
N ALA A 6 -14.06 9.13 13.21
CA ALA A 6 -14.36 8.64 14.56
C ALA A 6 -13.10 8.12 15.29
N GLU A 7 -12.90 8.58 16.54
CA GLU A 7 -11.67 8.48 17.33
C GLU A 7 -10.79 7.27 16.94
N GLY A 8 -9.65 7.55 16.32
CA GLY A 8 -8.64 6.55 15.97
C GLY A 8 -8.75 5.94 14.56
N VAL A 9 -9.64 6.40 13.68
CA VAL A 9 -9.69 6.01 12.25
C VAL A 9 -9.37 7.19 11.33
N ASP A 10 -8.44 6.98 10.39
CA ASP A 10 -8.08 7.96 9.36
C ASP A 10 -7.97 7.35 7.97
N ALA A 11 -8.11 8.18 6.94
CA ALA A 11 -7.95 7.78 5.55
C ALA A 11 -6.96 8.70 4.84
N GLU A 12 -5.87 8.12 4.34
CA GLU A 12 -4.84 8.83 3.59
C GLU A 12 -4.90 8.44 2.11
N PRO A 13 -5.29 9.35 1.20
CA PRO A 13 -5.21 9.09 -0.23
C PRO A 13 -3.75 8.97 -0.67
N LYS A 14 -3.45 8.02 -1.55
CA LYS A 14 -2.13 7.79 -2.13
C LYS A 14 -2.18 7.84 -3.64
N VAL A 15 -1.24 8.55 -4.24
CA VAL A 15 -1.05 8.62 -5.70
C VAL A 15 0.43 8.55 -6.01
N ALA A 16 0.79 7.84 -7.07
CA ALA A 16 2.16 7.79 -7.57
C ALA A 16 2.19 7.81 -9.10
N TYR A 17 3.22 8.45 -9.64
CA TYR A 17 3.56 8.41 -11.06
C TYR A 17 4.94 7.78 -11.23
N ARG A 18 5.02 6.74 -12.07
CA ARG A 18 6.25 5.98 -12.29
C ARG A 18 6.57 5.91 -13.78
N GLY A 19 7.70 6.50 -14.17
CA GLY A 19 8.28 6.34 -15.50
C GLY A 19 9.31 5.22 -15.48
N VAL A 20 9.16 4.24 -16.37
CA VAL A 20 10.12 3.13 -16.52
C VAL A 20 10.63 3.15 -17.96
N LYS A 21 11.95 3.22 -18.13
CA LYS A 21 12.56 3.26 -19.46
C LYS A 21 12.16 2.02 -20.27
N GLY A 22 11.54 2.23 -21.43
CA GLY A 22 11.10 1.15 -22.32
C GLY A 22 9.70 0.59 -22.03
N PHE A 23 8.94 1.21 -21.12
CA PHE A 23 7.56 0.83 -20.80
C PHE A 23 6.67 2.08 -20.73
N ASP A 24 5.35 1.87 -20.83
CA ASP A 24 4.37 2.94 -20.63
C ASP A 24 4.44 3.48 -19.20
N ASN A 25 4.15 4.77 -19.05
CA ASN A 25 4.08 5.40 -17.73
C ASN A 25 2.97 4.77 -16.89
N ILE A 26 3.27 4.57 -15.60
CA ILE A 26 2.34 3.94 -14.66
C ILE A 26 1.78 4.99 -13.71
N TRP A 27 0.46 5.01 -13.59
CA TRP A 27 -0.28 5.79 -12.61
C TRP A 27 -0.83 4.84 -11.56
N ASP A 28 -0.51 5.12 -10.30
CA ASP A 28 -1.05 4.39 -9.16
C ASP A 28 -1.95 5.32 -8.35
N ALA A 29 -3.13 4.84 -7.98
CA ALA A 29 -4.08 5.59 -7.15
C ALA A 29 -4.72 4.65 -6.14
N GLY A 30 -4.85 5.12 -4.89
CA GLY A 30 -5.33 4.31 -3.80
C GLY A 30 -5.56 5.10 -2.53
N ALA A 31 -5.78 4.37 -1.44
CA ALA A 31 -5.88 4.92 -0.11
C ALA A 31 -5.33 3.94 0.92
N GLN A 32 -4.84 4.49 2.03
CA GLN A 32 -4.52 3.75 3.23
C GLN A 32 -5.48 4.17 4.34
N ILE A 33 -6.12 3.20 4.96
CA ILE A 33 -6.98 3.42 6.12
C ILE A 33 -6.18 3.08 7.36
N GLY A 34 -5.91 4.07 8.21
CA GLY A 34 -5.33 3.87 9.52
C GLY A 34 -6.42 3.62 10.56
N ILE A 35 -6.15 2.70 11.49
CA ILE A 35 -7.00 2.41 12.65
C ILE A 35 -6.13 2.36 13.92
N ALA A 36 -6.76 2.49 15.08
CA ALA A 36 -6.09 2.50 16.39
C ALA A 36 -4.94 3.54 16.43
N ASP A 37 -5.26 4.80 16.13
CA ASP A 37 -4.30 5.91 16.10
C ASP A 37 -3.12 5.66 15.16
N ARG A 38 -3.40 5.12 13.97
CA ARG A 38 -2.41 4.74 12.93
C ARG A 38 -1.47 3.61 13.35
N GLN A 39 -1.74 2.89 14.43
CA GLN A 39 -0.94 1.73 14.82
C GLN A 39 -1.17 0.54 13.90
N ALA A 40 -2.35 0.43 13.29
CA ALA A 40 -2.62 -0.55 12.24
C ALA A 40 -3.19 0.13 11.01
N PHE A 41 -3.03 -0.50 9.85
CA PHE A 41 -3.55 0.05 8.60
C PHE A 41 -3.92 -1.02 7.58
N LEU A 42 -4.83 -0.64 6.68
CA LEU A 42 -5.15 -1.33 5.44
C LEU A 42 -4.73 -0.45 4.26
N LEU A 43 -4.25 -1.07 3.18
CA LEU A 43 -3.85 -0.41 1.95
C LEU A 43 -4.63 -1.01 0.77
N GLY A 44 -5.18 -0.16 -0.07
CA GLY A 44 -5.72 -0.54 -1.38
C GLY A 44 -5.19 0.42 -2.44
N MET A 45 -4.63 -0.12 -3.52
CA MET A 45 -4.06 0.66 -4.61
C MET A 45 -4.34 0.00 -5.96
N TYR A 46 -4.76 0.79 -6.93
CA TYR A 46 -4.95 0.38 -8.31
C TYR A 46 -3.89 1.01 -9.20
N HIS A 47 -3.42 0.26 -10.19
CA HIS A 47 -2.38 0.69 -11.11
C HIS A 47 -2.92 0.73 -12.54
N SER A 48 -2.48 1.70 -13.34
CA SER A 48 -2.84 1.81 -14.77
C SER A 48 -2.42 0.59 -15.60
N THR A 49 -1.52 -0.25 -15.07
CA THR A 49 -1.17 -1.57 -15.60
C THR A 49 -2.28 -2.61 -15.48
N LYS A 50 -3.46 -2.26 -14.95
CA LYS A 50 -4.63 -3.14 -14.76
C LYS A 50 -4.41 -4.24 -13.71
N ASN A 51 -3.64 -3.92 -12.67
CA ASN A 51 -3.52 -4.71 -11.46
C ASN A 51 -3.79 -3.85 -10.23
N ALA A 52 -3.89 -4.50 -9.08
CA ALA A 52 -4.14 -3.85 -7.80
C ALA A 52 -3.27 -4.44 -6.70
N THR A 53 -2.84 -3.60 -5.76
CA THR A 53 -2.18 -4.00 -4.52
C THR A 53 -3.13 -3.84 -3.35
N PHE A 54 -3.21 -4.88 -2.53
CA PHE A 54 -3.87 -4.87 -1.23
C PHE A 54 -2.82 -5.09 -0.15
N GLY A 55 -2.98 -4.46 1.00
CA GLY A 55 -2.03 -4.61 2.08
C GLY A 55 -2.64 -4.39 3.44
N LEU A 56 -1.93 -4.87 4.44
CA LEU A 56 -2.20 -4.60 5.84
C LEU A 56 -0.90 -4.53 6.60
N GLY A 57 -0.88 -3.76 7.67
CA GLY A 57 0.31 -3.63 8.49
C GLY A 57 0.04 -3.02 9.84
N MET A 58 1.09 -3.04 10.64
CA MET A 58 1.15 -2.45 11.97
C MET A 58 2.40 -1.59 12.05
N ASP A 59 2.26 -0.37 12.56
CA ASP A 59 3.35 0.57 12.83
C ASP A 59 3.37 0.90 14.33
N TYR A 60 3.92 -0.03 15.12
CA TYR A 60 3.90 0.08 16.57
C TYR A 60 4.83 1.22 17.03
N LYS A 61 4.23 2.24 17.65
CA LYS A 61 4.90 3.44 18.16
C LYS A 61 5.76 4.18 17.11
N ARG A 62 5.52 3.96 15.81
CA ARG A 62 6.37 4.46 14.71
C ARG A 62 7.83 3.97 14.75
N GLN A 63 8.09 2.92 15.53
CA GLN A 63 9.44 2.36 15.76
C GLN A 63 9.59 1.02 15.05
N TYR A 64 8.52 0.24 15.01
CA TYR A 64 8.48 -1.10 14.44
C TYR A 64 7.33 -1.17 13.44
N LEU A 65 7.65 -1.21 12.15
CA LEU A 65 6.65 -1.49 11.13
C LEU A 65 6.84 -2.90 10.60
N ILE A 66 5.72 -3.62 10.57
CA ILE A 66 5.55 -4.87 9.85
C ILE A 66 4.34 -4.72 8.93
N SER A 67 4.51 -5.06 7.65
CA SER A 67 3.37 -5.08 6.73
C SER A 67 3.52 -6.18 5.71
N ALA A 68 2.37 -6.63 5.21
CA ALA A 68 2.27 -7.55 4.10
C ALA A 68 1.46 -6.89 2.98
N THR A 69 1.90 -7.08 1.74
CA THR A 69 1.16 -6.63 0.56
C THR A 69 1.04 -7.76 -0.44
N TYR A 70 -0.08 -7.81 -1.14
CA TYR A 70 -0.34 -8.70 -2.25
C TYR A 70 -0.74 -7.87 -3.47
N THR A 71 0.02 -8.01 -4.54
CA THR A 71 -0.23 -7.37 -5.83
C THR A 71 -0.79 -8.41 -6.79
N THR A 72 -2.00 -8.17 -7.28
CA THR A 72 -2.65 -9.03 -8.27
C THR A 72 -1.90 -8.97 -9.59
N GLN A 73 -2.05 -10.01 -10.41
CA GLN A 73 -1.54 -9.95 -11.77
C GLN A 73 -2.52 -9.17 -12.65
N THR A 74 -1.96 -8.45 -13.63
CA THR A 74 -2.73 -7.83 -14.71
C THR A 74 -3.63 -8.88 -15.38
N SER A 75 -4.90 -8.58 -15.63
CA SER A 75 -5.88 -9.55 -16.15
C SER A 75 -5.45 -10.23 -17.47
N ALA A 76 -4.57 -9.60 -18.25
CA ALA A 76 -4.03 -10.15 -19.49
C ALA A 76 -2.95 -11.24 -19.29
N LEU A 77 -2.37 -11.36 -18.10
CA LEU A 77 -1.22 -12.23 -17.79
C LEU A 77 -1.51 -13.24 -16.66
N SER A 78 -2.76 -13.31 -16.18
CA SER A 78 -3.17 -14.20 -15.08
C SER A 78 -2.98 -15.69 -15.36
N ASN A 79 -2.85 -16.09 -16.63
CA ASN A 79 -2.56 -17.47 -17.04
C ASN A 79 -1.08 -17.85 -16.89
N TYR A 80 -0.18 -16.89 -16.61
CA TYR A 80 1.27 -17.12 -16.57
C TYR A 80 1.90 -16.89 -15.19
N THR A 81 1.23 -16.16 -14.28
CA THR A 81 1.78 -15.83 -12.95
C THR A 81 0.65 -15.62 -11.93
N ASN A 82 0.91 -15.99 -10.67
CA ASN A 82 -0.08 -16.01 -9.58
C ASN A 82 -0.09 -14.74 -8.71
N GLY A 83 0.44 -13.62 -9.22
CA GLY A 83 0.60 -12.37 -8.46
C GLY A 83 1.85 -12.37 -7.57
N SER A 84 2.07 -11.30 -6.81
CA SER A 84 3.26 -11.12 -5.98
C SER A 84 2.89 -10.81 -4.54
N PHE A 85 3.53 -11.51 -3.60
CA PHE A 85 3.39 -11.27 -2.17
C PHE A 85 4.69 -10.69 -1.61
N GLU A 86 4.58 -9.63 -0.81
CA GLU A 86 5.71 -8.91 -0.25
C GLU A 86 5.54 -8.74 1.26
N LEU A 87 6.66 -8.84 1.99
CA LEU A 87 6.76 -8.57 3.41
C LEU A 87 7.71 -7.40 3.64
N ASN A 88 7.28 -6.42 4.42
CA ASN A 88 8.08 -5.26 4.79
C ASN A 88 8.32 -5.26 6.30
N LEU A 89 9.58 -5.04 6.68
CA LEU A 89 10.02 -4.86 8.07
C LEU A 89 10.83 -3.57 8.15
N ARG A 90 10.47 -2.69 9.07
CA ARG A 90 11.22 -1.45 9.35
C ARG A 90 11.46 -1.30 10.84
N LEU A 91 12.72 -1.04 11.17
CA LEU A 91 13.20 -0.76 12.51
C LEU A 91 13.79 0.65 12.52
N SER A 92 13.25 1.53 13.36
CA SER A 92 13.85 2.86 13.57
C SER A 92 14.85 2.78 14.72
N LEU A 93 16.13 3.04 14.43
CA LEU A 93 17.23 2.98 15.40
C LEU A 93 17.59 4.40 15.85
N GLY A 94 16.68 5.08 16.54
CA GLY A 94 16.89 6.47 16.97
C GLY A 94 15.68 7.09 17.68
N ARG A 95 15.91 8.22 18.35
CA ARG A 95 14.88 9.02 19.01
C ARG A 95 14.64 10.31 18.24
#